data_AF-A0A954VPY4-F1
#
_entry.id   AF-A0A954VPY4-F1
#
_cell.length_a   1.000
_cell.length_b   1.000
_cell.length_c   1.000
_cell.angle_alpha   90.00
_cell.angle_beta   90.00
_cell.angle_gamma   90.00
#
_symmetry.space_group_name_H-M   'P 1'
#
loop_
_entity.id
_entity.type
_entity.pdbx_description
1 polymer ?
#
loop_
_entity_poly.entity_id
_entity_poly.type
_entity_poly.pdbx_seq_one_letter_code
_entity_poly.pdbx_strand_id
1 'polypeptide(L)'
;MPFAPESTQIVAIADWNLFNQESRLSQSSIFESSRYELSEIVYGFAKYPLKRLLHATYMRAREEFLVEGLSPEVVGHGKSAEEASEDFCLKFHSIFQQLVFKRPFEMSPEESVIWNKVKDIVDVTVYRNRTPLVVEQYGVVSHGQRSVPCQIKWDNGFTEAVDVRQVENADYVRFVPGQPVKAIVRRNPMTRELIDIPYLQKVASLPSESDLVTSGFVEQVLNAEPFPDANWD
;
A
#
# COMPACT_ATOMS: atom_id res chain seq x y z
N MET A 1 34.19 4.44 -2.45
CA MET A 1 33.45 4.04 -3.65
C MET A 1 31.97 4.14 -3.31
N PRO A 2 31.18 4.96 -4.02
CA PRO A 2 29.74 5.07 -3.75
C PRO A 2 29.04 3.86 -4.37
N PHE A 3 28.32 3.10 -3.55
CA PHE A 3 27.39 2.07 -4.02
C PHE A 3 26.24 2.78 -4.73
N ALA A 4 26.10 2.53 -6.04
CA ALA A 4 24.90 2.88 -6.78
C ALA A 4 23.73 2.06 -6.21
N PRO A 5 22.57 2.66 -5.87
CA PRO A 5 21.39 1.89 -5.56
C PRO A 5 20.96 1.15 -6.82
N GLU A 6 20.94 -0.18 -6.76
CA GLU A 6 20.37 -1.03 -7.80
C GLU A 6 18.90 -0.66 -7.97
N SER A 7 18.56 -0.10 -9.13
CA SER A 7 17.19 0.10 -9.57
C SER A 7 16.54 -1.28 -9.68
N THR A 8 15.83 -1.66 -8.62
CA THR A 8 14.97 -2.85 -8.62
C THR A 8 13.89 -2.62 -9.65
N GLN A 9 14.01 -3.25 -10.82
CA GLN A 9 12.93 -3.36 -11.80
C GLN A 9 11.80 -4.15 -11.14
N ILE A 10 10.80 -3.45 -10.62
CA ILE A 10 9.58 -4.06 -10.11
C ILE A 10 8.75 -4.44 -11.33
N VAL A 11 8.76 -5.72 -11.64
CA VAL A 11 7.87 -6.34 -12.62
C VAL A 11 6.44 -6.13 -12.14
N ALA A 12 5.71 -5.26 -12.84
CA ALA A 12 4.25 -5.25 -12.78
C ALA A 12 3.78 -6.61 -13.31
N ILE A 13 3.48 -7.55 -12.41
CA ILE A 13 2.75 -8.77 -12.77
C ILE A 13 1.28 -8.39 -12.92
N ALA A 14 0.96 -7.64 -13.99
CA ALA A 14 -0.12 -8.15 -14.82
C ALA A 14 0.45 -9.43 -15.45
N ASP A 15 -0.31 -10.52 -15.50
CA ASP A 15 0.13 -11.75 -16.17
C ASP A 15 0.29 -11.47 -17.68
N TRP A 16 1.40 -10.83 -18.06
CA TRP A 16 1.78 -10.49 -19.44
C TRP A 16 2.14 -11.75 -20.26
N ASN A 17 2.15 -12.94 -19.64
CA ASN A 17 2.47 -14.19 -20.31
C ASN A 17 1.30 -14.81 -21.10
N LEU A 18 0.10 -14.22 -21.08
CA LEU A 18 -1.02 -14.60 -21.96
C LEU A 18 -1.06 -13.78 -23.27
N PHE A 19 -0.06 -12.92 -23.51
CA PHE A 19 -0.14 -11.79 -24.43
C PHE A 19 0.25 -12.07 -25.89
N ASN A 20 0.05 -13.28 -26.45
CA ASN A 20 0.51 -13.52 -27.82
C ASN A 20 -0.30 -14.47 -28.70
N GLN A 21 -1.62 -14.51 -28.57
CA GLN A 21 -2.46 -15.17 -29.57
C GLN A 21 -3.78 -14.43 -29.80
N GLU A 22 -3.78 -13.66 -30.89
CA GLU A 22 -4.87 -13.48 -31.88
C GLU A 22 -5.03 -12.02 -32.32
N SER A 23 -4.15 -11.61 -33.24
CA SER A 23 -4.44 -10.51 -34.16
C SER A 23 -4.29 -11.01 -35.59
N ARG A 24 -5.38 -11.59 -36.12
CA ARG A 24 -5.57 -11.76 -37.56
C ARG A 24 -6.47 -10.64 -38.09
N LEU A 25 -5.77 -9.62 -38.58
CA LEU A 25 -6.13 -8.61 -39.57
C LEU A 25 -7.54 -8.68 -40.19
N SER A 26 -8.34 -7.64 -39.94
CA SER A 26 -9.18 -7.03 -40.97
C SER A 26 -8.85 -5.54 -41.05
N GLN A 27 -8.26 -5.15 -42.18
CA GLN A 27 -7.86 -3.79 -42.51
C GLN A 27 -9.06 -2.88 -42.75
N SER A 28 -9.38 -2.04 -41.76
CA SER A 28 -9.94 -0.68 -41.93
C SER A 28 -10.44 -0.17 -40.56
N SER A 29 -9.54 0.13 -39.64
CA SER A 29 -9.93 0.86 -38.43
C SER A 29 -8.91 1.94 -38.13
N ILE A 30 -9.28 3.19 -38.42
CA ILE A 30 -8.60 4.41 -37.97
C ILE A 30 -8.63 4.49 -36.42
N PHE A 31 -9.34 3.57 -35.77
CA PHE A 31 -9.36 3.36 -34.34
C PHE A 31 -8.68 2.03 -34.03
N GLU A 32 -7.34 2.01 -34.09
CA GLU A 32 -6.57 0.96 -33.41
C GLU A 32 -6.83 1.13 -31.91
N SER A 33 -7.70 0.27 -31.39
CA SER A 33 -7.97 0.17 -29.96
C SER A 33 -7.53 -1.20 -29.48
N SER A 34 -6.78 -1.21 -28.40
CA SER A 34 -6.37 -2.44 -27.72
C SER A 34 -7.22 -2.60 -26.47
N ARG A 35 -7.74 -3.81 -26.25
CA ARG A 35 -8.54 -4.14 -25.06
C ARG A 35 -7.69 -4.93 -24.07
N TYR A 36 -7.91 -4.67 -22.79
CA TYR A 36 -7.22 -5.31 -21.68
C TYR A 36 -8.24 -5.74 -20.63
N GLU A 37 -7.92 -6.79 -19.89
CA GLU A 37 -8.69 -7.27 -18.76
C GLU A 37 -7.89 -7.05 -17.48
N LEU A 38 -8.50 -6.44 -16.48
CA LEU A 38 -7.89 -6.12 -15.19
C LEU A 38 -8.58 -6.92 -14.09
N SER A 39 -7.82 -7.74 -13.37
CA SER A 39 -8.28 -8.46 -12.17
C SER A 39 -7.85 -7.78 -10.87
N GLU A 40 -6.79 -6.97 -10.93
CA GLU A 40 -6.26 -6.16 -9.84
C GLU A 40 -5.67 -4.87 -10.43
N ILE A 41 -5.75 -3.75 -9.70
CA ILE A 41 -4.96 -2.55 -10.02
C ILE A 41 -3.74 -2.54 -9.10
N VAL A 42 -2.54 -2.39 -9.68
CA VAL A 42 -1.28 -2.41 -8.93
C VAL A 42 -0.50 -1.13 -9.20
N TYR A 43 -0.04 -0.47 -8.15
CA TYR A 43 0.84 0.70 -8.24
C TYR A 43 1.90 0.65 -7.14
N GLY A 44 3.18 0.51 -7.52
CA GLY A 44 4.26 0.26 -6.58
C GLY A 44 4.02 -0.99 -5.74
N PHE A 45 3.92 -0.83 -4.42
CA PHE A 45 3.61 -1.91 -3.48
C PHE A 45 2.11 -2.03 -3.16
N ALA A 46 1.29 -1.08 -3.62
CA ALA A 46 -0.13 -1.07 -3.35
C ALA A 46 -0.88 -1.97 -4.34
N LYS A 47 -1.78 -2.78 -3.80
CA LYS A 47 -2.62 -3.72 -4.55
C LYS A 47 -4.08 -3.44 -4.25
N TYR A 48 -4.87 -3.19 -5.28
CA TYR A 48 -6.29 -2.85 -5.18
C TYR A 48 -7.14 -4.01 -5.74
N PRO A 49 -7.63 -4.91 -4.87
CA PRO A 49 -8.42 -6.05 -5.29
C PRO A 49 -9.73 -5.58 -5.93
N LEU A 50 -10.03 -6.05 -7.12
CA LEU A 50 -11.26 -5.71 -7.82
C LEU A 50 -12.37 -6.70 -7.46
N LYS A 51 -13.61 -6.21 -7.31
CA LYS A 51 -14.80 -7.04 -7.07
C LYS A 51 -15.19 -7.88 -8.28
N ARG A 52 -14.77 -7.45 -9.47
CA ARG A 52 -15.03 -8.09 -10.76
C ARG A 52 -13.90 -7.75 -11.73
N LEU A 53 -13.78 -8.55 -12.79
CA LEU A 53 -12.91 -8.24 -13.91
C LEU A 53 -13.38 -6.93 -14.57
N LEU A 54 -12.45 -6.00 -14.82
CA LEU A 54 -12.72 -4.78 -15.56
C LEU A 54 -12.12 -4.86 -16.96
N HIS A 55 -12.78 -4.24 -17.93
CA HIS A 55 -12.20 -4.04 -19.25
C HIS A 55 -11.60 -2.65 -19.34
N ALA A 56 -10.39 -2.58 -19.87
CA ALA A 56 -9.75 -1.33 -20.25
C ALA A 56 -9.55 -1.27 -21.76
N THR A 57 -9.61 -0.06 -22.30
CA THR A 57 -9.37 0.19 -23.72
C THR A 57 -8.35 1.28 -23.87
N TYR A 58 -7.25 0.97 -24.56
CA TYR A 58 -6.29 1.97 -25.00
C TYR A 58 -6.68 2.48 -26.39
N MET A 59 -6.86 3.80 -26.51
CA MET A 59 -7.17 4.47 -27.76
C MET A 59 -5.93 5.20 -28.27
N ARG A 60 -5.20 4.57 -29.20
CA ARG A 60 -3.94 5.11 -29.74
C ARG A 60 -4.10 6.52 -30.33
N ALA A 61 -5.23 6.81 -30.97
CA ALA A 61 -5.49 8.11 -31.58
C ALA A 61 -5.62 9.27 -30.57
N ARG A 62 -5.95 8.97 -29.31
CA ARG A 62 -6.07 9.96 -28.24
C ARG A 62 -5.00 9.84 -27.18
N GLU A 63 -4.14 8.82 -27.29
CA GLU A 63 -3.16 8.48 -26.26
C GLU A 63 -3.84 8.22 -24.90
N GLU A 64 -5.09 7.73 -24.89
CA GLU A 64 -5.92 7.57 -23.68
C GLU A 64 -6.10 6.10 -23.30
N PHE A 65 -5.99 5.79 -22.01
CA PHE A 65 -6.33 4.50 -21.40
C PHE A 65 -7.59 4.65 -20.55
N LEU A 66 -8.70 4.09 -21.05
CA LEU A 66 -10.02 4.15 -20.43
C LEU A 66 -10.32 2.85 -19.70
N VAL A 67 -10.87 2.93 -18.49
CA VAL A 67 -11.27 1.77 -17.70
C VAL A 67 -12.77 1.82 -17.43
N GLU A 68 -13.45 0.71 -17.70
CA GLU A 68 -14.88 0.56 -17.52
C GLU A 68 -15.31 0.92 -16.09
N GLY A 69 -16.25 1.86 -15.96
CA GLY A 69 -16.80 2.30 -14.68
C GLY A 69 -15.98 3.38 -13.95
N LEU A 70 -14.75 3.67 -14.39
CA LEU A 70 -13.93 4.77 -13.84
C LEU A 70 -13.78 5.95 -14.80
N SER A 71 -14.07 5.77 -16.10
CA SER A 71 -14.10 6.88 -17.04
C SER A 71 -15.45 7.62 -16.99
N PRO A 72 -15.45 8.97 -17.11
CA PRO A 72 -14.32 9.85 -17.45
C PRO A 72 -13.46 10.32 -16.26
N GLU A 73 -13.77 9.91 -15.03
CA GLU A 73 -13.12 10.44 -13.82
C GLU A 73 -11.63 10.10 -13.72
N VAL A 74 -11.24 8.91 -14.18
CA VAL A 74 -9.85 8.45 -14.20
C VAL A 74 -9.51 7.98 -15.61
N VAL A 75 -8.63 8.72 -16.27
CA VAL A 75 -8.11 8.42 -17.61
C VAL A 75 -6.60 8.52 -17.60
N GLY A 76 -5.95 7.42 -18.01
CA GLY A 76 -4.52 7.38 -18.22
C GLY A 76 -4.13 7.99 -19.55
N HIS A 77 -2.99 8.66 -19.63
CA HIS A 77 -2.48 9.29 -20.83
C HIS A 77 -1.05 8.85 -21.12
N GLY A 78 -0.75 8.51 -22.36
CA GLY A 78 0.59 8.05 -22.76
C GLY A 78 0.68 7.66 -24.22
N LYS A 79 1.88 7.79 -24.80
CA LYS A 79 2.14 7.53 -26.24
C LYS A 79 2.09 6.04 -26.56
N SER A 80 2.19 5.21 -25.53
CA SER A 80 1.98 3.76 -25.58
C SER A 80 0.90 3.36 -24.59
N ALA A 81 0.36 2.15 -24.77
CA ALA A 81 -0.60 1.58 -23.82
C ALA A 81 0.00 1.37 -22.43
N GLU A 82 1.30 1.07 -22.36
CA GLU A 82 2.04 0.90 -21.10
C GLU A 82 2.14 2.22 -20.34
N GLU A 83 2.64 3.29 -20.99
CA GLU A 83 2.72 4.63 -20.39
C GLU A 83 1.34 5.11 -19.92
N ALA A 84 0.31 4.92 -20.75
CA ALA A 84 -1.04 5.35 -20.41
C ALA A 84 -1.63 4.51 -19.27
N SER A 85 -1.35 3.21 -19.21
CA SER A 85 -1.77 2.35 -18.09
C SER A 85 -1.05 2.72 -16.79
N GLU A 86 0.24 3.07 -16.82
CA GLU A 86 0.98 3.53 -15.65
C GLU A 86 0.43 4.85 -15.12
N ASP A 87 0.16 5.83 -16.00
CA ASP A 87 -0.47 7.09 -15.63
C ASP A 87 -1.88 6.87 -15.05
N PHE A 88 -2.66 5.96 -15.63
CA PHE A 88 -3.94 5.54 -15.05
C PHE A 88 -3.77 5.00 -13.63
N CYS A 89 -2.84 4.06 -13.41
CA CYS A 89 -2.59 3.46 -12.09
C CYS A 89 -2.15 4.50 -11.06
N LEU A 90 -1.28 5.46 -11.44
CA LEU A 90 -0.85 6.55 -10.57
C LEU A 90 -2.03 7.47 -10.18
N LYS A 91 -2.85 7.87 -11.15
CA LYS A 91 -4.05 8.71 -10.90
C LYS A 91 -5.06 7.99 -10.02
N PHE A 92 -5.34 6.73 -10.34
CA PHE A 92 -6.20 5.87 -9.55
C PHE A 92 -5.70 5.76 -8.10
N HIS A 93 -4.40 5.46 -7.92
CA HIS A 93 -3.75 5.38 -6.61
C HIS A 93 -3.94 6.67 -5.83
N SER A 94 -3.65 7.82 -6.45
CA SER A 94 -3.75 9.14 -5.82
C SER A 94 -5.18 9.45 -5.35
N ILE A 95 -6.17 9.24 -6.22
CA ILE A 95 -7.59 9.43 -5.91
C ILE A 95 -8.04 8.49 -4.79
N PHE A 96 -7.67 7.21 -4.89
CA PHE A 96 -8.03 6.21 -3.88
C PHE A 96 -7.46 6.59 -2.51
N GLN A 97 -6.16 6.92 -2.42
CA GLN A 97 -5.53 7.31 -1.15
C GLN A 97 -6.13 8.59 -0.57
N GLN A 98 -6.49 9.56 -1.41
CA GLN A 98 -7.14 10.80 -0.97
C GLN A 98 -8.52 10.54 -0.37
N LEU A 99 -9.29 9.60 -0.95
CA LEU A 99 -10.70 9.39 -0.58
C LEU A 99 -10.90 8.31 0.50
N VAL A 100 -10.04 7.28 0.56
CA VAL A 100 -10.27 6.10 1.43
C VAL A 100 -10.28 6.42 2.93
N PHE A 101 -9.65 7.51 3.33
CA PHE A 101 -9.57 7.97 4.72
C PHE A 101 -10.56 9.09 5.07
N LYS A 102 -11.25 9.67 4.08
CA LYS A 102 -12.26 10.70 4.32
C LYS A 102 -13.56 10.10 4.86
N ARG A 103 -14.17 10.79 5.81
CA ARG A 103 -15.54 10.53 6.25
C ARG A 103 -16.55 11.11 5.24
N PRO A 104 -17.79 10.59 5.16
CA PRO A 104 -18.77 11.08 4.19
C PRO A 104 -19.03 12.59 4.25
N PHE A 105 -18.96 13.21 5.43
CA PHE A 105 -19.15 14.65 5.58
C PHE A 105 -17.91 15.50 5.21
N GLU A 106 -16.74 14.87 5.05
CA GLU A 106 -15.50 15.52 4.62
C GLU A 106 -15.33 15.50 3.09
N MET A 107 -16.18 14.73 2.39
CA MET A 107 -16.17 14.61 0.95
C MET A 107 -17.02 15.72 0.32
N SER A 108 -16.48 16.36 -0.72
CA SER A 108 -17.30 17.18 -1.60
C SER A 108 -18.34 16.32 -2.35
N PRO A 109 -19.41 16.90 -2.90
CA PRO A 109 -20.36 16.15 -3.73
C PRO A 109 -19.69 15.41 -4.90
N GLU A 110 -18.69 16.04 -5.53
CA GLU A 110 -17.92 15.44 -6.63
C GLU A 110 -17.06 14.26 -6.15
N GLU A 111 -16.36 14.43 -5.02
CA GLU A 111 -15.57 13.36 -4.39
C GLU A 111 -16.45 12.18 -4.00
N SER A 112 -17.67 12.42 -3.49
CA SER A 112 -18.61 11.36 -3.14
C SER A 112 -19.04 10.55 -4.37
N VAL A 113 -19.25 11.19 -5.53
CA VAL A 113 -19.59 10.49 -6.77
C VAL A 113 -18.43 9.61 -7.23
N ILE A 114 -17.21 10.14 -7.24
CA ILE A 114 -16.00 9.39 -7.58
C ILE A 114 -15.81 8.22 -6.61
N TRP A 115 -15.95 8.47 -5.30
CA TRP A 115 -15.78 7.46 -4.28
C TRP A 115 -16.78 6.31 -4.42
N ASN A 116 -18.04 6.59 -4.75
CA ASN A 116 -19.03 5.54 -4.99
C ASN A 116 -18.63 4.66 -6.19
N LYS A 117 -18.18 5.24 -7.30
CA LYS A 117 -17.65 4.49 -8.44
C LYS A 117 -16.45 3.61 -8.06
N VAL A 118 -15.52 4.16 -7.28
CA VAL A 118 -14.34 3.43 -6.80
C VAL A 118 -14.75 2.26 -5.89
N LYS A 119 -15.68 2.46 -4.95
CA LYS A 119 -16.19 1.40 -4.07
C LYS A 119 -16.94 0.30 -4.82
N ASP A 120 -17.63 0.62 -5.90
CA ASP A 120 -18.35 -0.37 -6.71
C ASP A 120 -17.38 -1.31 -7.45
N ILE A 121 -16.16 -0.85 -7.68
CA ILE A 121 -15.13 -1.54 -8.44
C ILE A 121 -14.12 -2.25 -7.52
N VAL A 122 -13.64 -1.56 -6.48
CA VAL A 122 -12.62 -2.07 -5.55
C VAL A 122 -13.28 -2.68 -4.33
N ASP A 123 -12.79 -3.85 -3.92
CA ASP A 123 -13.12 -4.42 -2.63
C ASP A 123 -12.32 -3.70 -1.53
N VAL A 124 -12.88 -2.59 -1.05
CA VAL A 124 -12.26 -1.75 -0.01
C VAL A 124 -12.07 -2.53 1.30
N THR A 125 -12.95 -3.48 1.59
CA THR A 125 -12.84 -4.33 2.79
C THR A 125 -11.62 -5.24 2.67
N VAL A 126 -11.48 -5.94 1.55
CA VAL A 126 -10.30 -6.78 1.30
C VAL A 126 -9.03 -5.94 1.22
N TYR A 127 -9.07 -4.76 0.61
CA TYR A 127 -7.95 -3.82 0.61
C TYR A 127 -7.50 -3.48 2.03
N ARG A 128 -8.43 -3.07 2.91
CA ARG A 128 -8.12 -2.71 4.31
C ARG A 128 -7.59 -3.90 5.11
N ASN A 129 -8.12 -5.10 4.86
CA ASN A 129 -7.71 -6.32 5.55
C ASN A 129 -6.37 -6.89 5.04
N ARG A 130 -5.92 -6.51 3.84
CA ARG A 130 -4.64 -6.95 3.26
C ARG A 130 -3.53 -5.92 3.42
N THR A 131 -3.87 -4.63 3.48
CA THR A 131 -2.87 -3.56 3.58
C THR A 131 -2.25 -3.56 4.98
N PRO A 132 -0.92 -3.77 5.10
CA PRO A 132 -0.27 -3.75 6.41
C PRO A 132 -0.41 -2.41 7.11
N LEU A 133 -0.60 -2.44 8.42
CA LEU A 133 -0.52 -1.24 9.25
C LEU A 133 0.95 -0.84 9.42
N VAL A 134 1.29 0.36 8.98
CA VAL A 134 2.62 0.93 9.15
C VAL A 134 2.60 1.83 10.37
N VAL A 135 3.38 1.48 11.39
CA VAL A 135 3.38 2.18 12.67
C VAL A 135 4.81 2.51 13.08
N GLU A 136 5.03 3.74 13.53
CA GLU A 136 6.26 4.10 14.21
C GLU A 136 6.18 3.67 15.67
N GLN A 137 7.12 2.86 16.15
CA GLN A 137 7.15 2.37 17.52
C GLN A 137 8.53 2.54 18.14
N TYR A 138 8.55 2.75 19.45
CA TYR A 138 9.76 2.80 20.24
C TYR A 138 9.85 1.54 21.10
N GLY A 139 11.07 1.06 21.35
CA GLY A 139 11.25 -0.15 22.14
C GLY A 139 12.65 -0.35 22.66
N VAL A 140 12.83 -1.42 23.43
CA VAL A 140 14.10 -1.82 24.01
C VAL A 140 14.42 -3.25 23.59
N VAL A 141 15.61 -3.45 23.03
CA VAL A 141 16.05 -4.78 22.61
C VAL A 141 16.31 -5.67 23.81
N SER A 142 15.86 -6.92 23.73
CA SER A 142 16.13 -7.98 24.69
C SER A 142 16.60 -9.24 23.95
N HIS A 143 17.51 -9.99 24.58
CA HIS A 143 18.03 -11.24 24.04
C HIS A 143 17.37 -12.48 24.67
N GLY A 144 16.54 -12.29 25.71
CA GLY A 144 15.98 -13.39 26.48
C GLY A 144 17.08 -14.33 26.99
N GLN A 145 17.05 -15.60 26.56
CA GLN A 145 18.08 -16.61 26.87
C GLN A 145 19.09 -16.85 25.73
N ARG A 146 18.97 -16.13 24.61
CA ARG A 146 19.83 -16.30 23.42
C ARG A 146 20.99 -15.31 23.46
N SER A 147 22.00 -15.53 22.62
CA SER A 147 23.14 -14.61 22.45
C SER A 147 22.91 -13.51 21.42
N VAL A 148 21.73 -13.50 20.80
CA VAL A 148 21.34 -12.56 19.75
C VAL A 148 20.00 -11.91 20.10
N PRO A 149 19.74 -10.68 19.61
CA PRO A 149 18.43 -10.05 19.73
C PRO A 149 17.34 -10.98 19.21
N CYS A 150 16.36 -11.27 20.06
CA CYS A 150 15.22 -12.11 19.70
C CYS A 150 13.90 -11.57 20.24
N GLN A 151 13.94 -10.47 20.99
CA GLN A 151 12.77 -9.83 21.57
C GLN A 151 12.94 -8.32 21.53
N ILE A 152 11.83 -7.60 21.37
CA ILE A 152 11.76 -6.16 21.61
C ILE A 152 10.62 -5.92 22.59
N LYS A 153 10.93 -5.21 23.67
CA LYS A 153 9.92 -4.67 24.58
C LYS A 153 9.50 -3.30 24.05
N TRP A 154 8.31 -3.21 23.51
CA TRP A 154 7.77 -1.99 22.94
C TRP A 154 7.32 -1.00 24.03
N ASP A 155 7.14 0.24 23.63
CA ASP A 155 6.64 1.37 24.42
C ASP A 155 5.28 1.11 25.10
N ASN A 156 4.41 0.33 24.46
CA ASN A 156 3.15 -0.14 25.05
C ASN A 156 3.32 -1.21 26.15
N GLY A 157 4.56 -1.55 26.52
CA GLY A 157 4.91 -2.54 27.53
C GLY A 157 4.90 -3.99 27.04
N PHE A 158 4.40 -4.27 25.83
CA PHE A 158 4.36 -5.60 25.25
C PHE A 158 5.76 -6.05 24.83
N THR A 159 6.11 -7.30 25.17
CA THR A 159 7.36 -7.92 24.72
C THR A 159 7.04 -8.86 23.58
N GLU A 160 7.50 -8.53 22.38
CA GLU A 160 7.26 -9.29 21.17
C GLU A 160 8.51 -10.07 20.79
N ALA A 161 8.36 -11.32 20.39
CA ALA A 161 9.45 -12.09 19.80
C ALA A 161 9.69 -11.61 18.37
N VAL A 162 10.96 -11.34 18.03
CA VAL A 162 11.36 -10.82 16.73
C VAL A 162 12.39 -11.77 16.13
N ASP A 163 12.10 -12.31 14.96
CA ASP A 163 13.10 -13.04 14.17
C ASP A 163 14.01 -12.01 13.47
N VAL A 164 15.32 -12.25 13.48
CA VAL A 164 16.30 -11.42 12.76
C VAL A 164 15.93 -11.28 11.28
N ARG A 165 15.33 -12.30 10.68
CA ARG A 165 14.87 -12.27 9.28
C ARG A 165 13.72 -11.31 9.01
N GLN A 166 12.95 -10.96 10.05
CA GLN A 166 11.88 -9.97 9.96
C GLN A 166 12.42 -8.55 10.01
N VAL A 167 13.70 -8.34 10.31
CA VAL A 167 14.29 -7.00 10.43
C VAL A 167 15.14 -6.71 9.21
N GLU A 168 14.73 -5.73 8.40
CA GLU A 168 15.49 -5.27 7.23
C GLU A 168 16.65 -4.34 7.65
N ASN A 169 17.34 -4.68 8.74
CA ASN A 169 18.53 -3.98 9.21
C ASN A 169 19.63 -4.98 9.56
N ALA A 170 20.68 -5.02 8.74
CA ALA A 170 21.83 -5.92 8.92
C ALA A 170 22.57 -5.72 10.24
N ASP A 171 22.56 -4.50 10.79
CA ASP A 171 23.20 -4.21 12.07
C ASP A 171 22.38 -4.70 13.27
N TYR A 172 21.13 -5.14 13.09
CA TYR A 172 20.27 -5.59 14.19
C TYR A 172 20.94 -6.65 15.06
N VAL A 173 21.65 -7.60 14.45
CA VAL A 173 22.39 -8.67 15.15
C VAL A 173 23.41 -8.13 16.17
N ARG A 174 23.89 -6.90 15.99
CA ARG A 174 24.87 -6.23 16.85
C ARG A 174 24.24 -5.41 17.97
N PHE A 175 22.92 -5.41 18.14
CA PHE A 175 22.26 -4.62 19.17
C PHE A 175 22.40 -5.33 20.52
N VAL A 176 22.68 -4.55 21.56
CA VAL A 176 22.88 -5.09 22.91
C VAL A 176 21.57 -5.12 23.70
N PRO A 177 21.42 -6.02 24.69
CA PRO A 177 20.25 -5.99 25.58
C PRO A 177 20.13 -4.63 26.27
N GLY A 178 18.92 -4.12 26.40
CA GLY A 178 18.67 -2.79 26.98
C GLY A 178 18.84 -1.63 25.98
N GLN A 179 19.27 -1.89 24.74
CA GLN A 179 19.44 -0.83 23.75
C GLN A 179 18.09 -0.26 23.30
N PRO A 180 17.85 1.05 23.45
CA PRO A 180 16.63 1.67 22.96
C PRO A 180 16.68 1.85 21.44
N VAL A 181 15.53 1.62 20.81
CA VAL A 181 15.37 1.63 19.35
C VAL A 181 14.11 2.37 18.95
N LYS A 182 14.17 2.96 17.75
CA LYS A 182 13.04 3.49 17.00
C LYS A 182 12.84 2.60 15.77
N ALA A 183 11.61 2.16 15.53
CA ALA A 183 11.28 1.25 14.45
C ALA A 183 10.09 1.79 13.64
N ILE A 184 10.11 1.56 12.33
CA ILE A 184 8.87 1.51 11.55
C ILE A 184 8.54 0.03 11.42
N VAL A 185 7.38 -0.36 11.92
CA VAL A 185 6.91 -1.75 11.90
C VAL A 185 5.75 -1.90 10.92
N ARG A 186 5.68 -3.03 10.23
CA ARG A 186 4.48 -3.43 9.49
C ARG A 186 3.75 -4.53 10.26
N ARG A 187 2.47 -4.32 10.51
CA ARG A 187 1.61 -5.26 11.25
C ARG A 187 0.46 -5.75 10.40
N ASN A 188 -0.01 -6.95 10.69
CA ASN A 188 -1.24 -7.46 10.11
C ASN A 188 -2.41 -6.57 10.57
N PRO A 189 -3.26 -6.05 9.67
CA PRO A 189 -4.32 -5.11 10.04
C PRO A 189 -5.41 -5.74 10.92
N MET A 190 -5.59 -7.06 10.84
CA MET A 190 -6.60 -7.79 11.60
C MET A 190 -6.04 -8.32 12.93
N THR A 191 -4.90 -9.02 12.89
CA THR A 191 -4.32 -9.66 14.10
C THR A 191 -3.40 -8.74 14.88
N ARG A 192 -2.94 -7.63 14.28
CA ARG A 192 -1.90 -6.72 14.80
C ARG A 192 -0.53 -7.37 15.03
N GLU A 193 -0.36 -8.63 14.62
CA GLU A 193 0.91 -9.34 14.69
C GLU A 193 1.96 -8.65 13.81
N LEU A 194 3.19 -8.61 14.28
CA LEU A 194 4.33 -8.11 13.52
C LEU A 194 4.56 -8.98 12.27
N ILE A 195 4.52 -8.34 11.10
CA ILE A 195 4.92 -8.95 9.83
C ILE A 195 6.43 -8.82 9.70
N ASP A 196 6.92 -7.58 9.71
CA ASP A 196 8.33 -7.24 9.61
C ASP A 196 8.64 -5.81 10.14
N ILE A 197 9.93 -5.49 10.17
CA ILE A 197 10.50 -4.22 10.59
C ILE A 197 11.37 -3.68 9.44
N PRO A 198 10.78 -2.93 8.49
CA PRO A 198 11.52 -2.37 7.35
C PRO A 198 12.58 -1.34 7.76
N TYR A 199 12.38 -0.67 8.90
CA TYR A 199 13.34 0.31 9.39
C TYR A 199 13.51 0.18 10.90
N LEU A 200 14.76 0.13 11.33
CA LEU A 200 15.14 0.08 12.73
C LEU A 200 16.38 0.94 12.96
N GLN A 201 16.36 1.78 13.99
CA GLN A 201 17.48 2.67 14.32
C GLN A 201 17.73 2.68 15.83
N LYS A 202 19.01 2.70 16.21
CA LYS A 202 19.44 2.95 17.59
C LYS A 202 19.15 4.39 17.96
N VAL A 203 18.53 4.62 19.11
CA VAL A 203 18.34 5.96 19.67
C VAL A 203 19.12 6.11 20.97
N ALA A 204 19.33 7.35 21.43
CA ALA A 204 20.05 7.59 22.68
C ALA A 204 19.20 7.24 23.91
N SER A 205 17.92 7.57 23.87
CA SER A 205 16.94 7.33 24.92
C SER A 205 15.56 7.16 24.31
N LEU A 206 14.65 6.51 25.04
CA LEU A 206 13.23 6.50 24.67
C LEU A 206 12.64 7.89 24.89
N PRO A 207 11.69 8.33 24.05
CA PRO A 207 10.91 9.53 24.32
C PRO A 207 10.18 9.39 25.66
N SER A 208 10.06 10.50 26.40
CA SER A 208 9.25 10.51 27.61
C SER A 208 7.77 10.39 27.26
N GLU A 209 6.92 9.93 28.19
CA GLU A 209 5.46 9.87 27.95
C GLU A 209 4.90 11.23 27.51
N SER A 210 5.43 12.33 28.04
CA SER A 210 5.08 13.69 27.61
C SER A 210 5.42 13.96 26.14
N ASP A 211 6.52 13.41 25.63
CA ASP A 211 6.94 13.60 24.23
C ASP A 211 6.06 12.79 23.27
N LEU A 212 5.62 11.59 23.69
CA LEU A 212 4.75 10.71 22.91
C LEU A 212 3.32 11.25 22.76
N VAL A 213 2.81 11.96 23.76
CA VAL A 213 1.50 12.62 23.68
C VAL A 213 1.56 13.84 22.76
N THR A 214 2.68 14.58 22.79
CA THR A 214 2.84 15.81 22.00
C THR A 214 3.06 15.53 20.51
N SER A 215 3.55 14.34 20.14
CA SER A 215 3.80 13.96 18.75
C SER A 215 2.56 13.54 17.94
N GLY A 216 1.35 13.61 18.53
CA GLY A 216 0.08 13.36 17.82
C GLY A 216 -0.20 11.89 17.49
N PHE A 217 0.69 10.97 17.86
CA PHE A 217 0.57 9.53 17.59
C PHE A 217 -0.61 8.88 18.32
N VAL A 218 -0.85 9.31 19.57
CA VAL A 218 -1.95 8.80 20.40
C VAL A 218 -3.32 9.18 19.86
N GLU A 219 -3.48 10.37 19.26
CA GLU A 219 -4.75 10.79 18.66
C GLU A 219 -5.08 9.99 17.38
N GLN A 220 -4.10 9.57 16.58
CA GLN A 220 -4.40 8.79 15.36
C GLN A 220 -4.75 7.32 15.65
N VAL A 221 -4.18 6.73 16.71
CA VAL A 221 -4.45 5.33 17.10
C VAL A 221 -5.68 5.20 17.99
N LEU A 222 -6.01 6.18 18.84
CA LEU A 222 -7.22 6.17 19.67
C LEU A 222 -8.46 6.72 18.95
N ASN A 223 -8.32 7.59 17.95
CA ASN A 223 -9.46 8.01 17.10
C ASN A 223 -9.77 7.01 15.97
N ALA A 224 -9.03 5.90 15.88
CA ALA A 224 -9.53 4.69 15.24
C ALA A 224 -10.60 4.10 16.16
N GLU A 225 -11.79 4.72 16.18
CA GLU A 225 -12.97 4.13 16.79
C GLU A 225 -13.06 2.66 16.33
N PRO A 226 -13.42 1.72 17.23
CA PRO A 226 -13.77 0.37 16.79
C PRO A 226 -14.75 0.53 15.64
N PHE A 227 -14.46 -0.10 14.50
CA PHE A 227 -15.31 -0.09 13.32
C PHE A 227 -16.76 -0.17 13.81
N PRO A 228 -17.62 0.83 13.52
CA PRO A 228 -19.02 0.72 13.89
C PRO A 228 -19.51 -0.60 13.29
N ASP A 229 -20.12 -1.44 14.12
CA ASP A 229 -20.73 -2.70 13.71
C ASP A 229 -21.44 -2.46 12.37
N ALA A 230 -21.14 -3.31 11.40
CA ALA A 230 -21.58 -3.17 10.02
C ALA A 230 -23.10 -3.29 9.90
N ASN A 231 -23.81 -2.23 10.32
CA ASN A 231 -25.18 -1.94 9.95
C ASN A 231 -25.14 -0.76 8.98
N TRP A 232 -24.66 -1.05 7.77
CA TRP A 232 -24.75 -0.15 6.63
C TRP A 232 -25.63 -0.83 5.58
N ASP A 233 -26.93 -0.88 5.88
CA ASP A 233 -28.00 -1.05 4.88
C ASP A 233 -28.24 0.27 4.12
#